data_AF-A0A8I0N031-F1
#
_entry.id   AF-A0A8I0N031-F1
#
_cell.length_a   1.000
_cell.length_b   1.000
_cell.length_c   1.000
_cell.angle_alpha   90.00
_cell.angle_beta   90.00
_cell.angle_gamma   90.00
#
_symmetry.space_group_name_H-M   'P 1'
#
loop_
_entity.id
_entity.type
_entity.pdbx_description
1 polymer ?
#
loop_
_entity_poly.entity_id
_entity_poly.type
_entity_poly.pdbx_seq_one_letter_code
_entity_poly.pdbx_strand_id
1 'polypeptide(L)'
;MSNAELLEKNLVEPSFEQVEKTGVELNSCPEAVLFFVAKLAVLNPAEKPNVTDLEVLVFDDSGQTKKVKPTSAERDQAYDFYKSLESEEAPQESLQELNPREKVFLEFLGPYGRYTKGDKAVFDAKNAERILSFKPPVAKAYKPES
;
A
#
# COMPACT_ATOMS: atom_id res chain seq x y z
N MET A 1 5.75 11.77 -20.63
CA MET A 1 4.31 11.99 -20.43
C MET A 1 4.03 11.70 -18.99
N SER A 2 3.45 12.65 -18.28
CA SER A 2 2.99 12.47 -16.91
C SER A 2 1.74 11.58 -16.89
N ASN A 3 1.51 10.90 -15.78
CA ASN A 3 0.32 10.07 -15.59
C ASN A 3 -1.00 10.87 -15.73
N ALA A 4 -0.97 12.16 -15.36
CA ALA A 4 -2.07 13.09 -15.61
C ALA A 4 -2.38 13.24 -17.12
N GLU A 5 -1.34 13.47 -17.94
CA GLU A 5 -1.49 13.60 -19.40
C GLU A 5 -2.01 12.31 -20.04
N LEU A 6 -1.65 11.14 -19.49
CA LEU A 6 -2.16 9.85 -19.93
C LEU A 6 -3.65 9.69 -19.64
N LEU A 7 -4.13 10.12 -18.48
CA LEU A 7 -5.56 10.07 -18.14
C LEU A 7 -6.37 11.04 -18.99
N GLU A 8 -5.88 12.26 -19.18
CA GLU A 8 -6.54 13.26 -20.05
C GLU A 8 -6.57 12.81 -21.51
N LYS A 9 -5.45 12.27 -22.02
CA LYS A 9 -5.36 11.84 -23.42
C LYS A 9 -6.24 10.63 -23.72
N ASN A 10 -6.35 9.69 -22.79
CA ASN A 10 -7.18 8.50 -22.96
C ASN A 10 -8.67 8.72 -22.57
N LEU A 11 -9.04 9.95 -22.20
CA LEU A 11 -10.41 10.38 -21.85
C LEU A 11 -11.09 9.40 -20.86
N VAL A 12 -10.33 8.90 -19.90
CA VAL A 12 -10.77 7.76 -19.08
C VAL A 12 -11.85 8.19 -18.09
N GLU A 13 -12.82 7.31 -17.80
CA GLU A 13 -13.75 7.52 -16.68
C GLU A 13 -13.33 6.68 -15.44
N PRO A 14 -13.08 7.32 -14.29
CA PRO A 14 -13.26 8.75 -13.98
C PRO A 14 -12.18 9.66 -14.58
N SER A 15 -12.57 10.90 -14.89
CA SER A 15 -11.68 11.90 -15.51
C SER A 15 -10.62 12.39 -14.52
N PHE A 16 -9.51 12.92 -15.06
CA PHE A 16 -8.41 13.45 -14.24
C PHE A 16 -8.90 14.51 -13.23
N GLU A 17 -9.79 15.43 -13.64
CA GLU A 17 -10.40 16.42 -12.73
C GLU A 17 -11.16 15.79 -11.55
N GLN A 18 -11.77 14.62 -11.74
CA GLN A 18 -12.47 13.93 -10.64
C GLN A 18 -11.47 13.36 -9.64
N VAL A 19 -10.33 12.87 -10.11
CA VAL A 19 -9.26 12.37 -9.25
C VAL A 19 -8.50 13.51 -8.57
N GLU A 20 -8.26 14.62 -9.27
CA GLU A 20 -7.61 15.79 -8.67
C GLU A 20 -8.42 16.33 -7.49
N LYS A 21 -9.76 16.31 -7.60
CA LYS A 21 -10.67 16.66 -6.50
C LYS A 21 -10.58 15.75 -5.27
N THR A 22 -10.06 14.54 -5.41
CA THR A 22 -9.85 13.63 -4.27
C THR A 22 -8.53 13.90 -3.57
N GLY A 23 -7.65 14.74 -4.14
CA GLY A 23 -6.34 15.06 -3.59
C GLY A 23 -5.31 13.91 -3.69
N VAL A 24 -5.56 12.92 -4.55
CA VAL A 24 -4.71 11.74 -4.68
C VAL A 24 -3.60 11.99 -5.70
N GLU A 25 -2.34 11.90 -5.28
CA GLU A 25 -1.20 12.04 -6.19
C GLU A 25 -0.94 10.77 -7.00
N LEU A 26 -1.14 10.87 -8.32
CA LEU A 26 -0.93 9.77 -9.25
C LEU A 26 0.46 9.80 -9.93
N ASN A 27 1.32 10.76 -9.60
CA ASN A 27 2.62 10.94 -10.27
C ASN A 27 3.53 9.70 -10.16
N SER A 28 3.47 9.00 -9.02
CA SER A 28 4.27 7.80 -8.73
C SER A 28 3.54 6.49 -9.09
N CYS A 29 2.34 6.55 -9.67
CA CYS A 29 1.54 5.38 -9.99
C CYS A 29 2.11 4.63 -11.22
N PRO A 30 2.15 3.29 -11.22
CA PRO A 30 2.51 2.54 -12.42
C PRO A 30 1.45 2.75 -13.52
N GLU A 31 1.88 3.02 -14.75
CA GLU A 31 0.98 3.22 -15.91
C GLU A 31 0.00 2.06 -16.12
N ALA A 32 0.45 0.83 -15.84
CA ALA A 32 -0.37 -0.38 -15.97
C ALA A 32 -1.62 -0.38 -15.07
N VAL A 33 -1.56 0.27 -13.91
CA VAL A 33 -2.66 0.30 -12.93
C VAL A 33 -3.26 1.69 -12.73
N LEU A 34 -2.73 2.69 -13.44
CA LEU A 34 -3.09 4.09 -13.32
C LEU A 34 -4.60 4.33 -13.41
N PHE A 35 -5.25 3.74 -14.41
CA PHE A 35 -6.68 3.87 -14.62
C PHE A 35 -7.50 3.31 -13.45
N PHE A 36 -7.03 2.22 -12.84
CA PHE A 36 -7.70 1.58 -11.72
C PHE A 36 -7.48 2.34 -10.41
N VAL A 37 -6.29 2.91 -10.20
CA VAL A 37 -6.01 3.79 -9.05
C VAL A 37 -6.85 5.06 -9.14
N ALA A 38 -6.96 5.67 -10.32
CA ALA A 38 -7.88 6.78 -10.57
C ALA A 38 -9.33 6.43 -10.21
N LYS A 39 -9.79 5.23 -10.61
CA LYS A 39 -11.11 4.71 -10.24
C LYS A 39 -11.27 4.56 -8.73
N LEU A 40 -10.27 4.02 -8.05
CA LEU A 40 -10.25 3.84 -6.60
C LEU A 40 -10.33 5.16 -5.85
N ALA A 41 -9.60 6.17 -6.32
CA ALA A 41 -9.59 7.51 -5.73
C ALA A 41 -10.99 8.14 -5.70
N VAL A 42 -11.73 8.02 -6.81
CA VAL A 42 -13.09 8.55 -6.91
C VAL A 42 -14.11 7.68 -6.18
N LEU A 43 -13.95 6.36 -6.26
CA LEU A 43 -14.84 5.41 -5.58
C LEU A 43 -14.69 5.47 -4.06
N ASN A 44 -13.50 5.79 -3.57
CA ASN A 44 -13.07 5.76 -2.18
C ASN A 44 -13.64 4.56 -1.40
N PRO A 45 -13.35 3.33 -1.83
CA PRO A 45 -13.96 2.16 -1.23
C PRO A 45 -13.34 1.86 0.14
N ALA A 46 -14.20 1.54 1.11
CA ALA A 46 -13.77 1.16 2.46
C ALA A 46 -12.96 -0.16 2.48
N GLU A 47 -13.26 -1.06 1.54
CA GLU A 47 -12.64 -2.38 1.40
C GLU A 47 -12.16 -2.61 -0.04
N LYS A 48 -11.34 -3.64 -0.24
CA LYS A 48 -10.81 -3.97 -1.56
C LYS A 48 -11.95 -4.29 -2.54
N PRO A 49 -12.15 -3.50 -3.60
CA PRO A 49 -13.23 -3.73 -4.55
C PRO A 49 -12.94 -4.95 -5.44
N ASN A 50 -13.96 -5.48 -6.10
CA ASN A 50 -13.75 -6.54 -7.07
C ASN A 50 -13.24 -5.96 -8.40
N VAL A 51 -12.69 -6.83 -9.25
CA VAL A 51 -12.24 -6.45 -10.60
C VAL A 51 -13.36 -5.84 -11.45
N THR A 52 -14.61 -6.19 -11.16
CA THR A 52 -15.79 -5.65 -11.84
C THR A 52 -16.10 -4.21 -11.41
N ASP A 53 -15.83 -3.86 -10.16
CA ASP A 53 -16.07 -2.53 -9.61
C ASP A 53 -15.00 -1.52 -10.08
N LEU A 54 -13.83 -2.03 -10.48
CA LEU A 54 -12.73 -1.28 -11.08
C LEU A 54 -12.77 -1.22 -12.61
N GLU A 55 -13.91 -1.55 -13.23
CA GLU A 55 -14.08 -1.34 -14.66
C GLU A 55 -13.99 0.14 -15.01
N VAL A 56 -13.11 0.46 -15.96
CA VAL A 56 -12.89 1.81 -16.49
C VAL A 56 -13.23 1.83 -17.97
N LEU A 57 -13.76 2.97 -18.42
CA LEU A 57 -13.98 3.24 -19.85
C LEU A 57 -12.78 4.02 -20.35
N VAL A 58 -12.07 3.46 -21.33
CA VAL A 58 -10.91 4.06 -21.98
C VAL A 58 -11.30 4.38 -23.41
N PHE A 59 -11.00 5.59 -23.90
CA PHE A 59 -11.20 5.92 -25.31
C PHE A 59 -9.94 5.58 -26.10
N ASP A 60 -10.10 4.87 -27.20
CA ASP A 60 -9.00 4.64 -28.14
C ASP A 60 -8.75 5.87 -29.03
N ASP A 61 -7.62 5.88 -29.75
CA ASP A 61 -7.29 6.95 -30.72
C ASP A 61 -8.32 7.11 -31.85
N SER A 62 -9.30 6.21 -31.97
CA SER A 62 -10.42 6.28 -32.92
C SER A 62 -11.68 6.90 -32.31
N GLY A 63 -11.64 7.30 -31.03
CA GLY A 63 -12.77 7.87 -30.30
C GLY A 63 -13.81 6.84 -29.86
N GLN A 64 -13.51 5.53 -29.92
CA GLN A 64 -14.38 4.48 -29.40
C GLN A 64 -14.08 4.20 -27.93
N THR A 65 -15.14 4.07 -27.14
CA THR A 65 -15.06 3.65 -25.74
C THR A 65 -14.84 2.15 -25.64
N LYS A 66 -13.78 1.74 -24.95
CA LYS A 66 -13.51 0.36 -24.57
C LYS A 66 -13.58 0.22 -23.05
N LYS A 67 -14.39 -0.73 -22.59
CA LYS A 67 -14.40 -1.15 -21.19
C LYS A 67 -13.18 -2.02 -20.91
N VAL A 68 -12.34 -1.58 -19.99
CA VAL A 68 -11.15 -2.30 -19.56
C VAL A 68 -11.35 -2.70 -18.11
N LYS A 69 -11.13 -3.98 -17.83
CA LYS A 69 -11.17 -4.54 -16.48
C LYS A 69 -9.74 -4.88 -16.05
N PRO A 70 -9.36 -4.63 -14.79
CA PRO A 70 -8.09 -5.11 -14.28
C PRO A 70 -8.11 -6.63 -14.15
N THR A 71 -6.94 -7.24 -14.28
CA THR A 71 -6.68 -8.57 -13.75
C THR A 71 -6.68 -8.55 -12.22
N SER A 72 -6.77 -9.72 -11.58
CA SER A 72 -6.69 -9.82 -10.12
C SER A 72 -5.42 -9.17 -9.56
N ALA A 73 -4.28 -9.36 -10.23
CA ALA A 73 -3.00 -8.78 -9.84
C ALA A 73 -2.98 -7.26 -9.99
N GLU A 74 -3.49 -6.72 -11.10
CA GLU A 74 -3.57 -5.27 -11.32
C GLU A 74 -4.50 -4.60 -10.31
N ARG A 75 -5.62 -5.24 -9.95
CA ARG A 75 -6.52 -4.78 -8.90
C ARG A 75 -5.80 -4.73 -7.55
N ASP A 76 -5.10 -5.80 -7.17
CA ASP A 76 -4.35 -5.84 -5.91
C ASP A 76 -3.31 -4.72 -5.87
N GLN A 77 -2.51 -4.58 -6.92
CA GLN A 77 -1.48 -3.54 -7.02
C GLN A 77 -2.07 -2.12 -7.00
N ALA A 78 -3.20 -1.88 -7.69
CA ALA A 78 -3.88 -0.60 -7.67
C ALA A 78 -4.39 -0.26 -6.27
N TYR A 79 -4.97 -1.25 -5.58
CA TYR A 79 -5.53 -1.05 -4.24
C TYR A 79 -4.45 -0.83 -3.18
N ASP A 80 -3.35 -1.59 -3.24
CA ASP A 80 -2.18 -1.37 -2.38
C ASP A 80 -1.61 0.03 -2.56
N PHE A 81 -1.44 0.46 -3.81
CA PHE A 81 -0.96 1.81 -4.10
C PHE A 81 -1.93 2.87 -3.57
N TYR A 82 -3.23 2.75 -3.85
CA TYR A 82 -4.25 3.66 -3.33
C TYR A 82 -4.24 3.75 -1.80
N LYS A 83 -4.13 2.62 -1.09
CA LYS A 83 -4.03 2.60 0.37
C LYS A 83 -2.73 3.19 0.91
N SER A 84 -1.63 3.06 0.17
CA SER A 84 -0.37 3.72 0.53
C SER A 84 -0.47 5.25 0.44
N LEU A 85 -1.31 5.80 -0.44
CA LEU A 85 -1.55 7.23 -0.57
C LEU A 85 -2.42 7.78 0.58
N GLU A 86 -3.44 7.03 1.02
CA GLU A 86 -4.17 7.37 2.26
C GLU A 86 -3.25 7.31 3.50
N SER A 87 -2.16 6.55 3.42
CA SER A 87 -1.25 6.26 4.53
C SER A 87 0.01 7.13 4.51
N GLU A 88 -0.04 8.39 4.06
CA GLU A 88 1.04 9.37 4.21
C GLU A 88 1.40 9.74 5.69
N GLU A 89 1.26 8.78 6.61
CA GLU A 89 2.05 8.64 7.84
C GLU A 89 2.57 7.19 8.00
N ALA A 90 3.27 6.64 7.01
CA ALA A 90 4.52 5.88 7.19
C ALA A 90 4.88 5.09 5.93
N PRO A 91 6.16 5.08 5.49
CA PRO A 91 6.60 4.14 4.49
C PRO A 91 6.56 2.74 5.11
N GLN A 92 5.74 1.85 4.55
CA GLN A 92 6.03 0.43 4.63
C GLN A 92 6.33 -0.07 3.22
N GLU A 93 7.64 -0.03 2.96
CA GLU A 93 8.33 -0.90 2.02
C GLU A 93 7.62 -2.25 1.91
N SER A 94 7.41 -2.67 0.66
CA SER A 94 7.36 -4.07 0.22
C SER A 94 7.33 -5.09 1.36
N LEU A 95 6.14 -5.63 1.63
CA LEU A 95 6.00 -6.88 2.35
C LEU A 95 6.76 -7.98 1.59
N GLN A 96 8.07 -8.08 1.83
CA GLN A 96 8.69 -9.39 1.95
C GLN A 96 7.93 -10.06 3.09
N GLU A 97 7.11 -11.05 2.73
CA GLU A 97 6.53 -11.98 3.68
C GLU A 97 7.64 -12.47 4.61
N LEU A 98 7.79 -11.83 5.78
CA LEU A 98 8.51 -12.41 6.89
C LEU A 98 7.69 -13.62 7.27
N ASN A 99 8.20 -14.78 6.87
CA ASN A 99 7.62 -16.08 7.16
C ASN A 99 7.15 -16.07 8.63
N PRO A 100 5.90 -16.44 8.93
CA PRO A 100 5.39 -16.50 10.31
C PRO A 100 6.12 -17.52 11.20
N ARG A 101 7.21 -18.13 10.70
CA ARG A 101 8.14 -19.02 11.40
C ARG A 101 9.44 -18.33 11.81
N GLU A 102 9.68 -17.09 11.41
CA GLU A 102 10.92 -16.39 11.73
C GLU A 102 10.87 -15.83 13.15
N LYS A 103 11.75 -16.36 14.00
CA LYS A 103 11.89 -15.99 15.40
C LYS A 103 12.83 -14.80 15.50
N VAL A 104 12.32 -13.68 15.99
CA VAL A 104 13.07 -12.44 16.18
C VAL A 104 13.50 -12.35 17.65
N PHE A 105 14.78 -12.08 17.85
CA PHE A 105 15.38 -11.89 19.15
C PHE A 105 15.35 -10.40 19.51
N LEU A 106 14.76 -10.08 20.67
CA LEU A 106 14.62 -8.71 21.16
C LEU A 106 15.37 -8.52 22.47
N GLU A 107 16.07 -7.39 22.59
CA GLU A 107 16.68 -6.89 23.82
C GLU A 107 15.86 -5.69 24.30
N PHE A 108 15.31 -5.80 25.51
CA PHE A 108 14.47 -4.76 26.08
C PHE A 108 15.31 -3.58 26.57
N LEU A 109 14.93 -2.37 26.17
CA LEU A 109 15.57 -1.12 26.56
C LEU A 109 14.90 -0.49 27.80
N GLY A 110 13.69 -0.94 28.12
CA GLY A 110 12.90 -0.53 29.28
C GLY A 110 11.94 -1.63 29.75
N PRO A 111 11.18 -1.40 30.83
CA PRO A 111 10.22 -2.36 31.33
C PRO A 111 9.06 -2.54 30.34
N TYR A 112 8.75 -3.79 29.96
CA TYR A 112 7.65 -4.15 29.08
C TYR A 112 7.02 -5.47 29.51
N GLY A 113 5.80 -5.41 30.06
CA GLY A 113 5.10 -6.57 30.62
C GLY A 113 5.91 -7.19 31.77
N ARG A 114 6.43 -8.40 31.55
CA ARG A 114 7.29 -9.13 32.52
C ARG A 114 8.80 -8.93 32.29
N TYR A 115 9.18 -8.21 31.24
CA TYR A 115 10.57 -8.01 30.86
C TYR A 115 11.07 -6.65 31.37
N THR A 116 12.34 -6.60 31.74
CA THR A 116 13.03 -5.42 32.28
C THR A 116 14.16 -4.99 31.34
N LYS A 117 14.77 -3.83 31.62
CA LYS A 117 15.87 -3.31 30.81
C LYS A 117 17.06 -4.30 30.80
N GLY A 118 17.47 -4.73 29.61
CA GLY A 118 18.54 -5.69 29.38
C GLY A 118 18.05 -7.13 29.20
N ASP A 119 16.76 -7.41 29.43
CA ASP A 119 16.21 -8.75 29.17
C ASP A 119 16.22 -9.08 27.68
N LYS A 120 16.47 -10.35 27.38
CA LYS A 120 16.52 -10.89 26.02
C LYS A 120 15.47 -11.97 25.86
N ALA A 121 14.63 -11.84 24.85
CA ALA A 121 13.58 -12.83 24.59
C ALA A 121 13.33 -13.00 23.09
N VAL A 122 12.70 -14.13 22.75
CA VAL A 122 12.41 -14.51 21.39
C VAL A 122 10.92 -14.37 21.13
N PHE A 123 10.56 -13.68 20.07
CA PHE A 123 9.19 -13.43 19.65
C PHE A 123 8.99 -13.82 18.20
N ASP A 124 7.76 -14.15 17.84
CA ASP A 124 7.37 -14.25 16.43
C ASP A 124 7.46 -12.88 15.76
N ALA A 125 7.79 -12.83 14.46
CA ALA A 125 7.95 -11.58 13.70
C ALA A 125 6.85 -10.55 13.96
N LYS A 126 5.58 -10.96 13.87
CA LYS A 126 4.41 -10.09 14.12
C LYS A 126 4.39 -9.47 15.53
N ASN A 127 4.77 -10.24 16.55
CA ASN A 127 4.84 -9.74 17.92
C ASN A 127 6.06 -8.83 18.11
N ALA A 128 7.17 -9.16 17.45
CA ALA A 128 8.39 -8.36 17.51
C ALA A 128 8.21 -6.99 16.85
N GLU A 129 7.59 -6.93 15.67
CA GLU A 129 7.25 -5.67 15.00
C GLU A 129 6.39 -4.78 15.90
N ARG A 130 5.37 -5.36 16.54
CA ARG A 130 4.53 -4.61 17.48
C ARG A 130 5.34 -4.03 18.64
N ILE A 131 6.29 -4.77 19.19
CA ILE A 131 7.15 -4.32 20.30
C ILE A 131 8.16 -3.24 19.83
N LEU A 132 8.70 -3.37 18.61
CA LEU A 132 9.66 -2.43 18.03
C LEU A 132 9.02 -1.10 17.62
N SER A 133 7.73 -1.10 17.29
CA SER A 133 6.99 0.10 16.88
C SER A 133 6.60 1.04 18.02
N PHE A 134 6.84 0.68 19.29
CA PHE A 134 6.52 1.55 20.43
C PHE A 134 7.43 2.79 20.48
N LYS A 135 6.82 3.94 20.81
CA LYS A 135 7.52 5.21 21.11
C LYS A 135 7.15 5.66 22.53
N PRO A 136 8.12 5.76 23.47
CA PRO A 136 9.55 5.53 23.32
C PRO A 136 9.90 4.05 23.05
N PRO A 137 11.05 3.77 22.41
CA PRO A 137 11.45 2.41 22.07
C PRO A 137 11.66 1.58 23.33
N VAL A 138 10.88 0.51 23.48
CA VAL A 138 10.91 -0.39 24.64
C VAL A 138 11.81 -1.60 24.45
N ALA A 139 12.14 -1.94 23.19
CA ALA A 139 13.08 -3.01 22.84
C ALA A 139 13.77 -2.71 21.51
N LYS A 140 14.84 -3.44 21.21
CA LYS A 140 15.55 -3.45 19.92
C LYS A 140 15.78 -4.88 19.47
N ALA A 141 15.82 -5.10 18.15
CA ALA A 141 16.22 -6.39 17.61
C ALA A 141 17.72 -6.60 17.88
N TYR A 142 18.09 -7.78 18.38
CA TYR A 142 19.49 -8.20 18.50
C TYR A 142 19.69 -9.52 17.77
N LYS A 143 20.82 -9.71 17.10
CA LYS A 143 21.20 -11.03 16.58
C LYS A 143 22.21 -11.62 17.57
N PRO A 144 21.94 -12.79 18.18
CA PRO A 144 23.00 -13.47 18.92
C PRO A 144 24.11 -13.82 17.92
N GLU A 145 25.33 -13.33 18.16
CA GLU A 145 26.51 -13.89 17.50
C GLU A 145 26.56 -15.38 17.84
N SER A 146 26.76 -16.21 16.81
CA SER A 146 26.63 -17.68 16.82
C SER A 146 27.38 -18.40 17.93
#